data_AF-A0ABC8D430-F1
#
_entry.id   AF-A0ABC8D430-F1
#
_cell.length_a   1.000
_cell.length_b   1.000
_cell.length_c   1.000
_cell.angle_alpha   90.00
_cell.angle_beta   90.00
_cell.angle_gamma   90.00
#
_symmetry.space_group_name_H-M   'P 1'
#
loop_
_entity.id
_entity.type
_entity.pdbx_description
1 polymer ?
#
loop_
_entity_poly.entity_id
_entity_poly.type
_entity_poly.pdbx_seq_one_letter_code
_entity_poly.pdbx_strand_id
1 'polypeptide(L)'
;MIDFIMVYSFECKRDHLGYLRVVLPAELEYFSDFIEDIVSVDEADEYLKMIQDVLDGSSEEYLIQLNTTIAYIKEDQTVIEHLYTENENDRSSMETEKFKKLILDWRDKIPQRYKSDD
;
A
#
# COMPACT_ATOMS: atom_id res chain seq x y z
N MET A 1 3.67 12.09 -24.38
CA MET A 1 4.11 11.80 -23.00
C MET A 1 4.70 10.40 -23.03
N ILE A 2 5.89 10.22 -22.47
CA ILE A 2 6.44 8.89 -22.29
C ILE A 2 5.95 8.47 -20.91
N ASP A 3 4.94 7.59 -20.88
CA ASP A 3 4.50 6.96 -19.64
C ASP A 3 5.64 6.05 -19.19
N PHE A 4 6.42 6.49 -18.20
CA PHE A 4 7.28 5.57 -17.48
C PHE A 4 6.35 4.62 -16.73
N ILE A 5 6.06 3.45 -17.30
CA ILE A 5 5.45 2.36 -16.56
C ILE A 5 6.45 2.02 -15.45
N MET A 6 6.25 2.58 -14.25
CA MET A 6 7.05 2.21 -13.09
C MET A 6 6.80 0.73 -12.81
N VAL A 7 7.80 -0.10 -13.11
CA VAL A 7 7.83 -1.51 -12.77
C VAL A 7 8.57 -1.62 -11.44
N TYR A 8 7.86 -1.90 -10.36
CA TYR A 8 8.46 -2.23 -9.07
C TYR A 8 8.43 -3.74 -8.86
N SER A 9 9.46 -4.29 -8.22
CA SER A 9 9.40 -5.63 -7.63
C SER A 9 8.80 -5.53 -6.24
N PHE A 10 7.81 -6.36 -5.94
CA PHE A 10 7.37 -6.56 -4.57
C PHE A 10 8.33 -7.54 -3.91
N GLU A 11 9.06 -7.06 -2.91
CA GLU A 11 10.00 -7.87 -2.14
C GLU A 11 9.68 -7.74 -0.65
N CYS A 12 9.96 -8.81 0.10
CA CYS A 12 9.87 -8.80 1.54
C CYS A 12 11.17 -9.27 2.16
N LYS A 13 11.54 -8.69 3.30
CA LYS A 13 12.69 -9.12 4.10
C LYS A 13 12.32 -9.20 5.57
N ARG A 14 12.98 -10.07 6.32
CA ARG A 14 12.89 -10.11 7.78
C ARG A 14 13.72 -8.96 8.35
N ASP A 15 13.17 -8.21 9.31
CA ASP A 15 13.94 -7.24 10.10
C ASP A 15 14.71 -7.92 11.25
N HIS A 16 15.45 -7.12 12.01
CA HIS A 16 16.24 -7.60 13.15
C HIS A 16 15.40 -8.20 14.30
N LEU A 17 14.08 -7.99 14.30
CA LEU A 17 13.14 -8.57 15.25
C LEU A 17 12.44 -9.82 14.66
N GLY A 18 12.76 -10.20 13.42
CA GLY A 18 12.14 -11.32 12.72
C GLY A 18 10.79 -10.98 12.07
N TYR A 19 10.38 -9.72 12.05
CA TYR A 19 9.14 -9.33 11.36
C TYR A 19 9.37 -9.24 9.86
N LEU A 20 8.43 -9.77 9.10
CA LEU A 20 8.42 -9.56 7.65
C LEU A 20 8.07 -8.10 7.35
N ARG A 21 8.92 -7.45 6.56
CA ARG A 21 8.81 -6.05 6.13
C ARG A 21 8.74 -5.97 4.62
N VAL A 22 7.99 -5.01 4.11
CA VAL A 22 7.91 -4.71 2.68
C VAL A 22 9.14 -3.92 2.27
N VAL A 23 9.64 -4.18 1.06
CA VAL A 23 10.74 -3.44 0.46
C VAL A 23 10.25 -2.88 -0.86
N LEU A 24 10.07 -1.56 -0.93
CA LEU A 24 9.77 -0.83 -2.15
C LEU A 24 10.88 0.20 -2.45
N PRO A 25 10.96 0.71 -3.69
CA PRO A 25 11.80 1.87 -4.02
C PRO A 25 11.50 3.06 -3.10
N ALA A 26 12.51 3.91 -2.87
CA ALA A 26 12.41 5.06 -1.97
C ALA A 26 11.28 6.04 -2.35
N GLU A 27 10.96 6.17 -3.64
CA GLU A 27 9.85 6.99 -4.13
C GLU A 27 8.46 6.50 -3.66
N LEU A 28 8.37 5.26 -3.19
CA LEU A 28 7.16 4.60 -2.70
C LEU A 28 7.24 4.28 -1.20
N GLU A 29 8.04 5.04 -0.44
CA GLU A 29 8.22 4.80 1.00
C GLU A 29 6.89 4.84 1.77
N TYR A 30 5.99 5.79 1.50
CA TYR A 30 4.70 5.85 2.21
C TYR A 30 3.74 4.72 1.83
N PHE A 31 3.90 4.12 0.65
CA PHE A 31 3.22 2.85 0.37
C PHE A 31 3.75 1.72 1.24
N SER A 32 5.05 1.70 1.54
CA SER A 32 5.58 0.70 2.48
C SER A 32 4.99 0.91 3.87
N ASP A 33 4.95 2.15 4.36
CA ASP A 33 4.37 2.48 5.67
C ASP A 33 2.89 2.10 5.75
N PHE A 34 2.09 2.48 4.76
CA PHE A 34 0.67 2.16 4.71
C PHE A 34 0.42 0.65 4.65
N ILE A 35 1.14 -0.07 3.79
CA ILE A 35 0.97 -1.52 3.64
C ILE A 35 1.35 -2.24 4.93
N GLU A 36 2.41 -1.82 5.59
CA GLU A 36 2.81 -2.39 6.86
C GLU A 36 1.85 -2.08 8.02
N ASP A 37 1.01 -1.06 7.92
CA ASP A 37 -0.06 -0.83 8.91
C ASP A 37 -1.25 -1.80 8.73
N ILE A 38 -1.36 -2.50 7.59
CA ILE A 38 -2.34 -3.57 7.38
C ILE A 38 -1.88 -4.83 8.12
N VAL A 39 -2.60 -5.21 9.18
CA VAL A 39 -2.16 -6.27 10.12
C VAL A 39 -2.99 -7.55 10.02
N SER A 40 -4.10 -7.55 9.29
CA SER A 40 -4.97 -8.72 9.14
C SER A 40 -5.42 -8.96 7.71
N VAL A 41 -5.72 -10.22 7.38
CA VAL A 41 -6.26 -10.60 6.07
C VAL A 41 -7.63 -9.97 5.84
N ASP A 42 -8.46 -9.87 6.89
CA ASP A 42 -9.80 -9.29 6.81
C ASP A 42 -9.74 -7.79 6.47
N GLU A 43 -8.81 -7.05 7.07
CA GLU A 43 -8.54 -5.64 6.76
C GLU A 43 -8.05 -5.46 5.32
N ALA A 44 -7.13 -6.32 4.86
CA ALA A 44 -6.69 -6.32 3.48
C ALA A 44 -7.85 -6.61 2.50
N ASP A 45 -8.72 -7.56 2.83
CA ASP A 45 -9.90 -7.91 2.02
C ASP A 45 -10.91 -6.76 1.96
N GLU A 46 -11.12 -6.03 3.06
CA GLU A 46 -11.95 -4.83 3.08
C GLU A 46 -11.40 -3.76 2.13
N TYR A 47 -10.10 -3.49 2.17
CA TYR A 47 -9.48 -2.45 1.33
C TYR A 47 -9.45 -2.87 -0.14
N LEU A 48 -9.23 -4.14 -0.44
CA LEU A 48 -9.33 -4.66 -1.81
C LEU A 48 -10.72 -4.48 -2.39
N LYS A 49 -11.77 -4.64 -1.58
CA LYS A 49 -13.13 -4.38 -2.01
C LYS A 49 -13.33 -2.90 -2.32
N MET A 50 -12.88 -1.99 -1.46
CA MET A 50 -12.98 -0.54 -1.70
C MET A 50 -12.26 -0.12 -2.99
N ILE A 51 -11.06 -0.67 -3.22
CA ILE A 51 -10.31 -0.41 -4.45
C ILE A 51 -11.06 -0.95 -5.67
N GLN A 52 -11.62 -2.16 -5.57
CA GLN A 52 -12.42 -2.74 -6.64
C GLN A 52 -13.67 -1.91 -6.96
N ASP A 53 -14.37 -1.42 -5.94
CA ASP A 53 -15.56 -0.57 -6.10
C ASP A 53 -15.22 0.73 -6.86
N VAL A 54 -14.03 1.29 -6.66
CA VAL A 54 -13.53 2.47 -7.40
C VAL A 54 -13.16 2.12 -8.85
N LEU A 55 -12.44 1.02 -9.05
CA LEU A 55 -12.04 0.57 -10.39
C LEU A 55 -13.24 0.16 -11.27
N ASP A 56 -14.31 -0.35 -10.65
CA ASP A 56 -15.56 -0.69 -11.34
C ASP A 56 -16.47 0.53 -11.56
N GLY A 57 -16.09 1.72 -11.08
CA GLY A 57 -16.91 2.93 -11.13
C GLY A 57 -18.16 2.87 -10.24
N SER A 58 -18.20 1.95 -9.27
CA SER A 58 -19.28 1.85 -8.27
C SER A 58 -19.12 2.91 -7.17
N SER A 59 -17.93 3.47 -7.00
CA SER A 59 -17.64 4.62 -6.14
C SER A 59 -16.62 5.54 -6.83
N GLU A 60 -16.74 6.85 -6.61
CA GLU A 60 -15.83 7.84 -7.21
C GLU A 60 -14.45 7.84 -6.52
N GLU A 61 -14.45 7.77 -5.20
CA GLU A 61 -13.23 7.76 -4.39
C GLU A 61 -13.46 7.11 -3.01
N TYR A 62 -12.37 6.63 -2.42
CA TYR A 62 -12.30 6.28 -0.99
C TYR A 62 -11.12 6.99 -0.31
N LEU A 63 -11.26 7.20 0.99
CA LEU A 63 -10.20 7.66 1.87
C LEU A 63 -10.01 6.64 2.99
N ILE A 64 -8.78 6.14 3.14
CA ILE A 64 -8.40 5.24 4.23
C ILE A 64 -7.32 5.93 5.05
N GLN A 65 -7.63 6.23 6.31
CA GLN A 65 -6.65 6.77 7.25
C GLN A 65 -6.19 5.66 8.19
N LEU A 66 -4.88 5.42 8.21
CA LEU A 66 -4.21 4.54 9.16
C LEU A 66 -3.45 5.39 10.18
N ASN A 67 -2.49 4.79 10.89
CA ASN A 67 -1.83 5.42 12.02
C ASN A 67 -1.08 6.69 11.60
N THR A 68 -0.20 6.59 10.59
CA THR A 68 0.63 7.71 10.13
C THR A 68 0.36 8.11 8.68
N THR A 69 -0.53 7.40 7.98
CA THR A 69 -0.77 7.59 6.55
C THR A 69 -2.25 7.78 6.22
N ILE A 70 -2.52 8.55 5.17
CA ILE A 70 -3.83 8.61 4.50
C ILE A 70 -3.67 8.16 3.05
N ALA A 71 -4.43 7.17 2.63
CA ALA A 71 -4.58 6.79 1.22
C ALA A 71 -5.84 7.42 0.62
N TYR A 72 -5.67 8.15 -0.48
CA TYR A 72 -6.71 8.68 -1.34
C TYR A 72 -6.78 7.80 -2.59
N ILE A 73 -7.86 7.07 -2.77
CA ILE A 73 -8.01 6.04 -3.79
C ILE A 73 -9.00 6.53 -4.85
N LYS A 74 -8.52 6.73 -6.08
CA LYS A 74 -9.32 7.11 -7.26
C LYS A 74 -9.10 6.10 -8.38
N GLU A 75 -9.92 6.13 -9.42
CA GLU A 75 -9.88 5.15 -10.52
C GLU A 75 -8.49 5.10 -11.18
N ASP A 76 -7.90 6.25 -11.47
CA ASP A 76 -6.62 6.38 -12.16
C ASP A 76 -5.42 6.20 -11.22
N GLN A 77 -5.48 6.79 -10.03
CA GLN A 77 -4.33 6.93 -9.17
C GLN A 77 -4.71 6.84 -7.68
N THR A 78 -3.83 6.18 -6.93
CA THR A 78 -3.83 6.22 -5.47
C THR A 78 -2.69 7.12 -5.00
N VAL A 79 -2.98 8.00 -4.05
CA VAL A 79 -2.01 8.90 -3.42
C VAL A 79 -1.96 8.58 -1.93
N ILE A 80 -0.75 8.43 -1.39
CA ILE A 80 -0.55 8.27 0.06
C ILE A 80 0.18 9.48 0.60
N GLU A 81 -0.41 10.10 1.61
CA GLU A 81 0.14 11.22 2.37
C GLU A 81 0.55 10.76 3.76
N HIS A 82 1.69 11.23 4.26
CA HIS A 82 2.11 10.99 5.65
C HIS A 82 1.65 12.14 6.56
N LEU A 83 0.97 11.82 7.66
CA LEU A 83 0.26 12.77 8.53
C LEU A 83 1.15 13.68 9.38
N TYR A 84 2.39 13.25 9.64
CA TYR A 84 3.27 13.89 10.64
C TYR A 84 4.53 14.53 10.05
N THR A 85 4.52 14.87 8.76
CA THR A 85 5.62 15.58 8.15
C THR A 85 5.29 17.06 7.94
N GLU A 86 6.32 17.92 8.02
CA GLU A 86 6.16 19.37 7.86
C GLU A 86 6.16 19.81 6.38
N ASN A 87 6.33 18.88 5.44
CA ASN A 87 6.47 19.17 4.02
C ASN A 87 5.18 18.80 3.27
N GLU A 88 4.52 19.81 2.70
CA GLU A 88 3.29 19.64 1.90
C GLU A 88 3.45 18.72 0.68
N ASN A 89 4.71 18.44 0.28
CA ASN A 89 5.05 17.54 -0.82
C ASN A 89 5.31 16.09 -0.39
N ASP A 90 5.09 15.72 0.87
CA ASP A 90 5.31 14.36 1.37
C ASP A 90 4.13 13.46 1.00
N ARG A 91 4.09 13.15 -0.30
CA ARG A 91 3.12 12.29 -0.93
C ARG A 91 3.83 11.35 -1.88
N SER A 92 3.39 10.10 -1.89
CA SER A 92 3.76 9.14 -2.93
C SER A 92 2.52 8.77 -3.72
N SER A 93 2.69 8.38 -4.99
CA SER A 93 1.56 7.98 -5.82
C SER A 93 1.88 6.83 -6.75
N MET A 94 0.86 6.04 -7.07
CA MET A 94 0.91 5.01 -8.10
C MET A 94 -0.46 4.78 -8.72
N GLU A 95 -0.49 4.12 -9.88
CA GLU A 95 -1.74 3.63 -10.50
C GLU A 95 -2.53 2.76 -9.51
N THR A 96 -3.84 2.95 -9.43
CA THR A 96 -4.68 2.23 -8.46
C THR A 96 -4.69 0.72 -8.70
N GLU A 97 -4.59 0.25 -9.94
CA GLU A 97 -4.41 -1.17 -10.26
C GLU A 97 -3.10 -1.74 -9.69
N LYS A 98 -2.04 -0.94 -9.69
CA LYS A 98 -0.77 -1.33 -9.05
C LYS A 98 -0.91 -1.36 -7.54
N PHE A 99 -1.63 -0.40 -6.94
CA PHE A 99 -1.88 -0.41 -5.51
C PHE A 99 -2.70 -1.63 -5.07
N LYS A 100 -3.73 -2.00 -5.82
CA LYS A 100 -4.50 -3.23 -5.62
C LYS A 100 -3.61 -4.47 -5.61
N LYS A 101 -2.70 -4.58 -6.59
CA LYS A 101 -1.74 -5.70 -6.65
C LYS A 101 -0.82 -5.71 -5.42
N LEU A 102 -0.35 -4.56 -4.97
CA LEU A 102 0.48 -4.44 -3.78
C LEU A 102 -0.24 -4.94 -2.51
N ILE A 103 -1.52 -4.59 -2.33
CA ILE A 103 -2.32 -5.11 -1.21
C ILE A 103 -2.53 -6.62 -1.34
N LEU A 104 -2.81 -7.13 -2.55
CA LEU A 104 -2.93 -8.58 -2.79
C LEU A 104 -1.64 -9.33 -2.42
N ASP A 105 -0.50 -8.84 -2.89
CA ASP A 105 0.82 -9.43 -2.62
C ASP A 105 1.12 -9.41 -1.11
N TRP A 106 0.78 -8.32 -0.41
CA TRP A 106 0.95 -8.23 1.05
C TRP A 106 -0.01 -9.11 1.84
N ARG A 107 -1.29 -9.17 1.44
CA ARG A 107 -2.32 -9.99 2.08
C ARG A 107 -1.87 -11.44 2.25
N ASP A 108 -1.24 -12.01 1.22
CA ASP A 108 -0.72 -13.38 1.25
C ASP A 108 0.47 -13.56 2.21
N LYS A 109 1.15 -12.47 2.57
CA LYS A 109 2.29 -12.43 3.49
C LYS A 109 1.91 -12.16 4.94
N ILE A 110 0.77 -11.53 5.21
CA ILE A 110 0.31 -11.21 6.58
C ILE A 110 0.40 -12.41 7.53
N PRO A 111 -0.06 -13.64 7.18
CA PRO A 111 0.03 -14.79 8.09
C PRO A 111 1.46 -15.24 8.43
N GLN A 112 2.46 -14.79 7.66
CA GLN A 112 3.87 -15.10 7.87
C GLN A 112 4.60 -13.96 8.59
N ARG A 113 3.97 -12.79 8.71
CA ARG A 113 4.60 -11.55 9.21
C ARG A 113 5.27 -11.71 10.56
N TYR A 114 4.62 -12.45 11.46
CA TYR A 114 5.09 -12.65 12.84
C TYR A 114 5.65 -14.06 13.10
N LYS A 115 5.76 -14.91 12.08
CA LYS A 115 6.32 -16.26 12.21
C LYS A 115 7.84 -16.22 12.06
N SER A 116 8.56 -17.01 12.87
CA SER A 116 9.97 -17.33 12.66
C SER A 116 10.15 -18.28 11.48
N ASP A 117 11.30 -18.19 10.80
CA ASP A 117 11.66 -19.07 9.67
C ASP A 117 12.35 -20.37 10.15
N ASP A 118 11.93 -20.92 11.30
CA ASP A 118 12.54 -22.11 11.94
C ASP A 118 12.62 -23.35 11.03
#